data_AF-A0A936Q7M4-F1
#
_entry.id   AF-A0A936Q7M4-F1
#
_cell.length_a   1.000
_cell.length_b   1.000
_cell.length_c   1.000
_cell.angle_alpha   90.00
_cell.angle_beta   90.00
_cell.angle_gamma   90.00
#
_symmetry.space_group_name_H-M   'P 1'
#
loop_
_entity.id
_entity.type
_entity.pdbx_description
1 polymer ?
#
loop_
_entity_poly.entity_id
_entity_poly.type
_entity_poly.pdbx_seq_one_letter_code
_entity_poly.pdbx_strand_id
1 'polypeptide(L)'
;MKKTAFVALLLLAAPLVAQSGQGRGPGKGAGVPGAGPPASSPIAGYLATLPKEALSAAETDQLLFLREEEKLARDVYRALFAANGDQSFANIASAEQRHMDEVKILLDRYGLADPAATTAPGEFRNARLASLYTDLVARGAVSLVEALKVGATVEDLDLADVDKALDASDNRDIDTVMQNLAKGSRNHLRAFSQRLAALDATTRPSSSRPTRSRGSSPLPASGVRTTRTESSSPAPAPGRAGAGAARAAVAGAAPGRAPGRARGRGLATARGRAARRGSAPGSDPAGQGRC
;
A
#
# COMPACT_ATOMS: atom_id res chain seq x y z
N MET A 1 26.08 -14.14 21.42
CA MET A 1 26.87 -13.64 20.26
C MET A 1 25.93 -12.85 19.35
N LYS A 2 26.28 -11.60 18.98
CA LYS A 2 25.42 -10.74 18.15
C LYS A 2 25.58 -11.11 16.68
N LYS A 3 24.49 -11.41 15.96
CA LYS A 3 24.51 -11.65 14.51
C LYS A 3 24.20 -10.35 13.77
N THR A 4 25.24 -9.67 13.29
CA THR A 4 25.09 -8.50 12.39
C THR A 4 24.97 -8.98 10.95
N ALA A 5 23.80 -8.81 10.33
CA ALA A 5 23.63 -9.03 8.89
C ALA A 5 23.95 -7.73 8.13
N PHE A 6 24.88 -7.80 7.18
CA PHE A 6 25.15 -6.71 6.25
C PHE A 6 24.15 -6.78 5.09
N VAL A 7 23.41 -5.70 4.83
CA VAL A 7 22.61 -5.53 3.62
C VAL A 7 23.44 -4.78 2.59
N ALA A 8 23.73 -5.43 1.46
CA ALA A 8 24.44 -4.82 0.33
C ALA A 8 23.43 -4.11 -0.59
N LEU A 9 23.46 -2.77 -0.61
CA LEU A 9 22.64 -1.95 -1.48
C LEU A 9 23.32 -1.79 -2.86
N LEU A 10 22.80 -2.49 -3.87
CA LEU A 10 23.30 -2.39 -5.25
C LEU A 10 22.60 -1.24 -6.01
N LEU A 11 23.27 -0.10 -6.15
CA LEU A 11 22.77 1.05 -6.91
C LEU A 11 23.02 0.86 -8.41
N LEU A 12 21.95 0.61 -9.17
CA LEU A 12 21.96 0.68 -10.64
C LEU A 12 21.41 2.05 -11.09
N ALA A 13 22.31 2.96 -11.47
CA ALA A 13 21.93 4.26 -12.02
C ALA A 13 21.81 4.19 -13.55
N ALA A 14 20.65 4.57 -14.09
CA ALA A 14 20.44 4.81 -15.51
C ALA A 14 20.16 6.31 -15.75
N PRO A 15 20.75 6.95 -16.77
CA PRO A 15 20.52 8.37 -17.04
C PRO A 15 19.16 8.57 -17.73
N LEU A 16 18.30 9.40 -17.14
CA LEU A 16 17.05 9.81 -17.77
C LEU A 16 17.34 10.95 -18.78
N VAL A 17 17.06 10.71 -20.05
CA VAL A 17 17.15 11.73 -21.10
C VAL A 17 15.99 12.72 -20.93
N ALA A 18 16.31 13.98 -20.64
CA ALA A 18 15.32 15.05 -20.56
C ALA A 18 14.89 15.48 -21.98
N GLN A 19 13.61 15.30 -22.30
CA GLN A 19 13.03 15.79 -23.55
C GLN A 19 12.26 17.09 -23.31
N SER A 20 12.62 18.15 -24.05
CA SER A 20 12.08 19.49 -23.92
C SER A 20 10.69 19.62 -24.58
N GLY A 21 9.64 19.71 -23.76
CA GLY A 21 8.28 20.03 -24.19
C GLY A 21 8.05 21.54 -24.35
N GLN A 22 7.43 21.95 -25.46
CA GLN A 22 7.17 23.36 -25.80
C GLN A 22 6.20 24.06 -24.85
N GLY A 23 6.39 25.37 -24.67
CA GLY A 23 5.57 26.22 -23.81
C GLY A 23 4.19 26.56 -24.37
N ARG A 24 3.31 27.05 -23.50
CA ARG A 24 2.00 27.63 -23.80
C ARG A 24 1.85 28.94 -23.02
N GLY A 25 1.51 30.03 -23.70
CA GLY A 25 1.40 31.37 -23.09
C GLY A 25 0.15 31.57 -22.21
N PRO A 26 0.06 32.70 -21.48
CA PRO A 26 -1.00 32.93 -20.49
C PRO A 26 -2.31 33.40 -21.13
N GLY A 27 -3.34 32.56 -21.10
CA GLY A 27 -4.72 32.96 -21.38
C GLY A 27 -5.43 33.40 -20.10
N LYS A 28 -5.81 34.68 -19.99
CA LYS A 28 -6.78 35.14 -18.98
C LYS A 28 -8.20 34.85 -19.48
N GLY A 29 -9.00 34.14 -18.68
CA GLY A 29 -10.42 33.92 -18.92
C GLY A 29 -11.09 33.42 -17.63
N ALA A 30 -12.19 34.05 -17.23
CA ALA A 30 -12.89 33.68 -16.00
C ALA A 30 -13.83 32.48 -16.24
N GLY A 31 -13.93 31.61 -15.24
CA GLY A 31 -14.87 30.50 -15.21
C GLY A 31 -14.65 29.68 -13.96
N VAL A 32 -15.65 29.63 -13.08
CA VAL A 32 -15.65 28.69 -11.95
C VAL A 32 -15.75 27.29 -12.53
N PRO A 33 -14.78 26.37 -12.31
CA PRO A 33 -14.95 25.00 -12.73
C PRO A 33 -16.01 24.37 -11.83
N GLY A 34 -17.25 24.30 -12.32
CA GLY A 34 -18.24 23.40 -11.77
C GLY A 34 -17.65 22.00 -11.74
N ALA A 35 -17.73 21.34 -10.58
CA ALA A 35 -17.23 19.98 -10.45
C ALA A 35 -17.99 19.07 -11.42
N GLY A 36 -17.33 18.70 -12.52
CA GLY A 36 -17.77 17.58 -13.33
C GLY A 36 -17.84 16.32 -12.45
N PRO A 37 -18.62 15.30 -12.84
CA PRO A 37 -18.62 14.03 -12.11
C PRO A 37 -17.17 13.56 -11.94
N PRO A 38 -16.76 13.13 -10.74
CA PRO A 38 -15.38 12.73 -10.51
C PRO A 38 -15.00 11.66 -11.52
N ALA A 39 -13.80 11.78 -12.10
CA ALA A 39 -13.29 10.78 -13.03
C ALA A 39 -13.41 9.39 -12.37
N SER A 40 -14.20 8.52 -12.99
CA SER A 40 -14.60 7.24 -12.40
C SER A 40 -13.36 6.46 -11.96
N SER A 41 -13.27 6.12 -10.66
CA SER A 41 -12.16 5.33 -10.14
C SER A 41 -11.95 4.10 -11.02
N PRO A 42 -10.74 3.88 -11.59
CA PRO A 42 -10.48 2.71 -12.44
C PRO A 42 -10.78 1.39 -11.72
N ILE A 43 -10.57 1.35 -10.40
CA ILE A 43 -10.92 0.22 -9.54
C ILE A 43 -12.44 0.04 -9.47
N ALA A 44 -13.23 1.10 -9.23
CA ALA A 44 -14.69 1.01 -9.25
C ALA A 44 -15.22 0.47 -10.60
N GLY A 45 -14.63 0.92 -11.71
CA GLY A 45 -14.96 0.43 -13.05
C GLY A 45 -14.64 -1.06 -13.23
N TYR A 46 -13.48 -1.53 -12.75
CA TYR A 46 -13.10 -2.94 -12.83
C TYR A 46 -13.92 -3.83 -11.89
N LEU A 47 -14.16 -3.42 -10.63
CA LEU A 47 -15.02 -4.14 -9.68
C LEU A 47 -16.46 -4.29 -10.21
N ALA A 48 -16.97 -3.33 -10.98
CA ALA A 48 -18.27 -3.45 -11.65
C ALA A 48 -18.33 -4.57 -12.71
N THR A 49 -17.18 -5.06 -13.19
CA THR A 49 -17.09 -6.21 -14.12
C THR A 49 -16.97 -7.56 -13.40
N LEU A 50 -16.64 -7.57 -12.10
CA LEU A 50 -16.51 -8.79 -11.32
C LEU A 50 -17.88 -9.25 -10.77
N PRO A 51 -18.16 -10.56 -10.75
CA PRO A 51 -19.33 -11.08 -10.07
C PRO A 51 -19.20 -10.76 -8.58
N LYS A 52 -20.28 -10.24 -7.97
CA LYS A 52 -20.28 -9.95 -6.53
C LYS A 52 -20.36 -11.25 -5.74
N GLU A 53 -19.29 -11.54 -5.01
CA GLU A 53 -19.18 -12.71 -4.13
C GLU A 53 -19.82 -12.41 -2.76
N ALA A 54 -19.91 -13.40 -1.86
CA ALA A 54 -20.40 -13.17 -0.49
C ALA A 54 -19.22 -12.81 0.43
N LEU A 55 -19.44 -11.96 1.43
CA LEU A 55 -18.44 -11.73 2.48
C LEU A 55 -18.59 -12.75 3.60
N SER A 56 -17.46 -13.25 4.09
CA SER A 56 -17.32 -13.84 5.41
C SER A 56 -17.33 -12.76 6.51
N ALA A 57 -17.44 -13.21 7.76
CA ALA A 57 -17.31 -12.32 8.92
C ALA A 57 -15.91 -11.70 9.02
N ALA A 58 -14.85 -12.50 8.77
CA ALA A 58 -13.47 -12.04 8.84
C ALA A 58 -13.18 -10.93 7.82
N GLU A 59 -13.64 -11.08 6.59
CA GLU A 59 -13.52 -10.04 5.56
C GLU A 59 -14.31 -8.77 5.90
N THR A 60 -15.50 -8.94 6.49
CA THR A 60 -16.32 -7.80 6.94
C THR A 60 -15.58 -7.01 8.03
N ASP A 61 -15.03 -7.69 9.03
CA ASP A 61 -14.28 -7.07 10.12
C ASP A 61 -13.01 -6.37 9.61
N GLN A 62 -12.27 -7.00 8.67
CA GLN A 62 -11.07 -6.42 8.06
C GLN A 62 -11.38 -5.18 7.21
N LEU A 63 -12.45 -5.17 6.41
CA LEU A 63 -12.83 -3.99 5.62
C LEU A 63 -13.21 -2.80 6.50
N LEU A 64 -13.87 -3.05 7.64
CA LEU A 64 -14.19 -2.01 8.62
C LEU A 64 -12.93 -1.49 9.33
N PHE A 65 -11.99 -2.37 9.64
CA PHE A 65 -10.71 -2.01 10.26
C PHE A 65 -9.83 -1.16 9.32
N LEU A 66 -9.56 -1.66 8.10
CA LEU A 66 -8.72 -0.98 7.11
C LEU A 66 -9.27 0.39 6.70
N ARG A 67 -10.60 0.56 6.65
CA ARG A 67 -11.23 1.87 6.43
C ARG A 67 -10.83 2.92 7.46
N GLU A 68 -10.66 2.52 8.73
CA GLU A 68 -10.17 3.41 9.78
C GLU A 68 -8.63 3.48 9.84
N GLU A 69 -7.90 2.47 9.36
CA GLU A 69 -6.44 2.49 9.30
C GLU A 69 -5.91 3.42 8.20
N GLU A 70 -6.53 3.42 7.02
CA GLU A 70 -6.26 4.41 5.97
C GLU A 70 -6.59 5.84 6.44
N LYS A 71 -7.64 5.98 7.27
CA LYS A 71 -7.95 7.25 7.95
C LYS A 71 -6.85 7.63 8.94
N LEU A 72 -6.30 6.66 9.68
CA LEU A 72 -5.20 6.87 10.62
C LEU A 72 -3.97 7.40 9.88
N ALA A 73 -3.56 6.75 8.80
CA ALA A 73 -2.42 7.19 7.98
C ALA A 73 -2.63 8.63 7.48
N ARG A 74 -3.78 8.88 6.84
CA ARG A 74 -4.17 10.22 6.34
C ARG A 74 -4.10 11.29 7.42
N ASP A 75 -4.68 11.03 8.59
CA ASP A 75 -4.82 12.02 9.66
C ASP A 75 -3.50 12.25 10.40
N VAL A 76 -2.69 11.20 10.62
CA VAL A 76 -1.32 11.31 11.12
C VAL A 76 -0.49 12.19 10.18
N TYR A 77 -0.54 11.95 8.87
CA TYR A 77 0.25 12.73 7.92
C TYR A 77 -0.20 14.18 7.81
N ARG A 78 -1.51 14.47 7.93
CA ARG A 78 -2.01 15.85 8.05
C ARG A 78 -1.47 16.55 9.30
N ALA A 79 -1.48 15.87 10.45
CA ALA A 79 -0.93 16.41 11.70
C ALA A 79 0.59 16.63 11.62
N LEU A 80 1.34 15.68 11.06
CA LEU A 80 2.79 15.78 10.92
C LEU A 80 3.22 16.81 9.87
N PHE A 81 2.44 17.02 8.81
CA PHE A 81 2.62 18.14 7.89
C PHE A 81 2.46 19.48 8.63
N ALA A 82 1.40 19.64 9.43
CA ALA A 82 1.18 20.86 10.20
C ALA A 82 2.29 21.14 11.22
N ALA A 83 2.86 20.09 11.84
CA ALA A 83 3.94 20.21 12.81
C ALA A 83 5.34 20.44 12.20
N ASN A 84 5.64 19.84 11.03
CA ASN A 84 7.00 19.79 10.48
C ASN A 84 7.18 20.50 9.12
N GLY A 85 6.09 20.83 8.41
CA GLY A 85 6.10 21.54 7.13
C GLY A 85 6.64 20.74 5.92
N ASP A 86 6.99 19.47 6.07
CA ASP A 86 7.57 18.69 4.98
C ASP A 86 6.49 18.19 4.00
N GLN A 87 6.61 18.62 2.74
CA GLN A 87 5.62 18.38 1.68
C GLN A 87 5.37 16.88 1.39
N SER A 88 6.28 15.99 1.77
CA SER A 88 6.06 14.54 1.63
C SER A 88 4.78 14.09 2.35
N PHE A 89 4.53 14.58 3.57
CA PHE A 89 3.32 14.27 4.34
C PHE A 89 2.04 14.76 3.67
N ALA A 90 2.01 15.99 3.15
CA ALA A 90 0.82 16.51 2.46
C ALA A 90 0.50 15.75 1.16
N ASN A 91 1.54 15.35 0.43
CA ASN A 91 1.39 14.56 -0.80
C ASN A 91 0.88 13.14 -0.49
N ILE A 92 1.43 12.49 0.53
CA ILE A 92 1.06 11.11 0.93
C ILE A 92 -0.32 11.11 1.62
N ALA A 93 -0.67 12.10 2.44
CA ALA A 93 -2.04 12.26 2.95
C ALA A 93 -3.11 12.43 1.84
N SER A 94 -2.71 12.90 0.65
CA SER A 94 -3.57 12.97 -0.54
C SER A 94 -3.61 11.65 -1.33
N ALA A 95 -2.71 10.70 -1.03
CA ALA A 95 -2.78 9.32 -1.45
C ALA A 95 -3.67 8.48 -0.52
N GLU A 96 -3.53 8.64 0.80
CA GLU A 96 -4.37 7.88 1.76
C GLU A 96 -5.84 8.25 1.67
N GLN A 97 -6.17 9.48 1.27
CA GLN A 97 -7.56 9.81 0.93
C GLN A 97 -8.10 8.95 -0.22
N ARG A 98 -7.26 8.57 -1.20
CA ARG A 98 -7.67 7.70 -2.31
C ARG A 98 -7.78 6.25 -1.88
N HIS A 99 -6.86 5.73 -1.05
CA HIS A 99 -7.01 4.39 -0.46
C HIS A 99 -8.26 4.29 0.41
N MET A 100 -8.49 5.29 1.28
CA MET A 100 -9.74 5.44 2.03
C MET A 100 -10.96 5.31 1.09
N ASP A 101 -10.99 6.04 -0.02
CA ASP A 101 -12.09 6.02 -0.97
C ASP A 101 -12.21 4.67 -1.71
N GLU A 102 -11.09 3.97 -1.95
CA GLU A 102 -11.04 2.61 -2.52
C GLU A 102 -11.62 1.56 -1.57
N VAL A 103 -11.31 1.58 -0.26
CA VAL A 103 -11.97 0.73 0.73
C VAL A 103 -13.46 1.09 0.85
N LYS A 104 -13.81 2.38 0.76
CA LYS A 104 -15.22 2.82 0.80
C LYS A 104 -16.04 2.25 -0.37
N ILE A 105 -15.45 2.09 -1.56
CA ILE A 105 -16.12 1.44 -2.70
C ILE A 105 -16.55 0.01 -2.33
N LEU A 106 -15.74 -0.74 -1.57
CA LEU A 106 -16.13 -2.06 -1.07
C LEU A 106 -17.24 -1.96 -0.02
N LEU A 107 -17.13 -1.06 0.96
CA LEU A 107 -18.19 -0.88 1.96
C LEU A 107 -19.54 -0.57 1.30
N ASP A 108 -19.57 0.36 0.34
CA ASP A 108 -20.78 0.72 -0.41
C ASP A 108 -21.29 -0.46 -1.26
N ARG A 109 -20.40 -1.16 -1.97
CA ARG A 109 -20.75 -2.35 -2.80
C ARG A 109 -21.34 -3.47 -1.95
N TYR A 110 -20.88 -3.64 -0.72
CA TYR A 110 -21.34 -4.68 0.19
C TYR A 110 -22.48 -4.26 1.13
N GLY A 111 -22.80 -2.97 1.20
CA GLY A 111 -23.86 -2.44 2.08
C GLY A 111 -23.44 -2.35 3.55
N LEU A 112 -22.14 -2.20 3.81
CA LEU A 112 -21.56 -2.06 5.14
C LEU A 112 -21.61 -0.60 5.60
N ALA A 113 -21.83 -0.37 6.89
CA ALA A 113 -21.81 0.97 7.46
C ALA A 113 -20.38 1.51 7.56
N ASP A 114 -20.11 2.66 6.96
CA ASP A 114 -18.79 3.29 6.96
C ASP A 114 -18.41 3.81 8.38
N PRO A 115 -17.40 3.23 9.06
CA PRO A 115 -17.00 3.64 10.40
C PRO A 115 -16.39 5.04 10.43
N ALA A 116 -15.83 5.51 9.30
CA ALA A 116 -15.17 6.80 9.17
C ALA A 116 -16.09 7.94 8.70
N ALA A 117 -17.37 7.67 8.41
CA ALA A 117 -18.27 8.66 7.80
C ALA A 117 -18.60 9.87 8.69
N THR A 118 -18.51 9.73 10.01
CA THR A 118 -18.94 10.75 10.99
C THR A 118 -17.87 11.10 12.03
N THR A 119 -16.64 10.61 11.87
CA THR A 119 -15.53 10.89 12.82
C THR A 119 -14.67 12.05 12.33
N ALA A 120 -14.34 12.99 13.21
CA ALA A 120 -13.47 14.12 12.88
C ALA A 120 -12.02 13.66 12.62
N PRO A 121 -11.15 14.52 12.05
CA PRO A 121 -9.72 14.21 11.94
C PRO A 121 -9.12 13.86 13.30
N GLY A 122 -8.45 12.70 13.39
CA GLY A 122 -7.90 12.18 14.65
C GLY A 122 -8.88 11.44 15.56
N GLU A 123 -10.18 11.37 15.23
CA GLU A 123 -11.17 10.54 15.94
C GLU A 123 -11.39 9.19 15.23
N PHE A 124 -11.58 8.12 15.99
CA PHE A 124 -11.77 6.76 15.47
C PHE A 124 -12.78 6.01 16.34
N ARG A 125 -13.56 5.11 15.72
CA ARG A 125 -14.45 4.19 16.44
C ARG A 125 -13.66 3.03 17.03
N ASN A 126 -12.62 2.58 16.33
CA ASN A 126 -11.68 1.60 16.84
C ASN A 126 -10.72 2.23 17.87
N ALA A 127 -10.83 1.79 19.13
CA ALA A 127 -10.02 2.31 20.23
C ALA A 127 -8.51 2.06 20.09
N ARG A 128 -8.08 0.99 19.39
CA ARG A 128 -6.65 0.75 19.09
C ARG A 128 -6.11 1.84 18.16
N LEU A 129 -6.86 2.17 17.11
CA LEU A 129 -6.46 3.20 16.14
C LEU A 129 -6.48 4.60 16.76
N ALA A 130 -7.42 4.91 17.67
CA ALA A 130 -7.42 6.15 18.44
C ALA A 130 -6.17 6.31 19.35
N SER A 131 -5.77 5.24 20.05
CA SER A 131 -4.52 5.24 20.83
C SER A 131 -3.31 5.43 19.92
N LEU A 132 -3.26 4.66 18.82
CA LEU A 132 -2.15 4.66 17.88
C LEU A 132 -1.97 6.02 17.19
N TYR A 133 -3.06 6.72 16.84
CA TYR A 133 -3.03 8.11 16.35
C TYR A 133 -2.32 9.03 17.34
N THR A 134 -2.73 8.98 18.61
CA THR A 134 -2.18 9.81 19.69
C THR A 134 -0.68 9.57 19.85
N ASP A 135 -0.27 8.29 19.90
CA ASP A 135 1.13 7.89 20.06
C ASP A 135 2.01 8.23 18.84
N LEU A 136 1.49 8.11 17.61
CA LEU A 136 2.21 8.43 16.37
C LEU A 136 2.39 9.93 16.22
N VAL A 137 1.34 10.73 16.43
CA VAL A 137 1.41 12.20 16.34
C VAL A 137 2.35 12.75 17.43
N ALA A 138 2.25 12.28 18.67
CA ALA A 138 3.13 12.72 19.75
C ALA A 138 4.61 12.43 19.46
N ARG A 139 4.94 11.24 18.92
CA ARG A 139 6.31 10.89 18.52
C ARG A 139 6.79 11.73 17.33
N GLY A 140 5.97 11.87 16.29
CA GLY A 140 6.36 12.58 15.07
C GLY A 140 6.43 14.12 15.24
N ALA A 141 5.78 14.68 16.27
CA ALA A 141 5.92 16.09 16.62
C ALA A 141 7.29 16.46 17.22
N VAL A 142 8.11 15.48 17.63
CA VAL A 142 9.42 15.72 18.28
C VAL A 142 10.44 16.33 17.31
N SER A 143 10.48 15.84 16.06
CA SER A 143 11.35 16.38 15.00
C SER A 143 10.97 15.80 13.65
N LEU A 144 11.42 16.43 12.55
CA LEU A 144 11.22 15.91 11.20
C LEU A 144 11.78 14.47 11.02
N VAL A 145 12.88 14.11 11.70
CA VAL A 145 13.44 12.75 11.63
C VAL A 145 12.49 11.73 12.29
N GLU A 146 11.93 12.06 13.46
CA GLU A 146 10.93 11.21 14.10
C GLU A 146 9.60 11.18 13.33
N ALA A 147 9.19 12.30 12.71
CA ALA A 147 8.03 12.37 11.85
C ALA A 147 8.15 11.40 10.66
N LEU A 148 9.31 11.35 10.00
CA LEU A 148 9.52 10.48 8.84
C LEU A 148 9.67 9.00 9.24
N LYS A 149 10.20 8.71 10.43
CA LYS A 149 10.16 7.37 11.03
C LYS A 149 8.73 6.94 11.35
N VAL A 150 7.90 7.85 11.89
CA VAL A 150 6.46 7.61 12.08
C VAL A 150 5.77 7.35 10.75
N GLY A 151 6.11 8.12 9.71
CA GLY A 151 5.75 7.84 8.31
C GLY A 151 5.98 6.38 7.93
N ALA A 152 7.25 5.96 7.95
CA ALA A 152 7.64 4.58 7.64
C ALA A 152 7.01 3.52 8.57
N THR A 153 6.72 3.86 9.84
CA THR A 153 6.08 2.93 10.80
C THR A 153 4.61 2.68 10.45
N VAL A 154 3.89 3.71 9.98
CA VAL A 154 2.50 3.55 9.54
C VAL A 154 2.42 2.66 8.30
N GLU A 155 3.30 2.87 7.31
CA GLU A 155 3.31 2.05 6.09
C GLU A 155 3.69 0.57 6.34
N ASP A 156 4.50 0.30 7.36
CA ASP A 156 4.88 -1.06 7.78
C ASP A 156 3.71 -1.77 8.50
N LEU A 157 2.91 -1.02 9.28
CA LEU A 157 1.67 -1.52 9.89
C LEU A 157 0.61 -1.80 8.83
N ASP A 158 0.37 -0.83 7.93
CA ASP A 158 -0.58 -0.95 6.83
C ASP A 158 -0.29 -2.18 5.96
N LEU A 159 0.96 -2.35 5.50
CA LEU A 159 1.34 -3.54 4.74
C LEU A 159 1.12 -4.84 5.53
N ALA A 160 1.41 -4.85 6.82
CA ALA A 160 1.21 -6.03 7.65
C ALA A 160 -0.27 -6.35 7.92
N ASP A 161 -1.18 -5.38 7.92
CA ASP A 161 -2.62 -5.60 8.12
C ASP A 161 -3.35 -5.83 6.77
N VAL A 162 -2.86 -5.26 5.66
CA VAL A 162 -3.27 -5.61 4.27
C VAL A 162 -2.85 -7.04 3.89
N ASP A 163 -1.63 -7.49 4.24
CA ASP A 163 -1.21 -8.88 4.02
C ASP A 163 -2.12 -9.87 4.79
N LYS A 164 -2.55 -9.51 6.01
CA LYS A 164 -3.53 -10.32 6.78
C LYS A 164 -4.92 -10.34 6.13
N ALA A 165 -5.32 -9.27 5.43
CA ALA A 165 -6.59 -9.23 4.71
C ALA A 165 -6.55 -10.11 3.45
N LEU A 166 -5.42 -10.12 2.74
CA LEU A 166 -5.16 -11.01 1.59
C LEU A 166 -5.11 -12.49 2.03
N ASP A 167 -4.39 -12.81 3.11
CA ASP A 167 -4.30 -14.19 3.64
C ASP A 167 -5.66 -14.74 4.16
N ALA A 168 -6.61 -13.86 4.50
CA ALA A 168 -7.90 -14.19 5.07
C ALA A 168 -9.08 -14.17 4.08
N SER A 169 -8.84 -13.86 2.81
CA SER A 169 -9.88 -13.69 1.77
C SER A 169 -9.61 -14.56 0.55
N ASP A 170 -10.68 -15.06 -0.08
CA ASP A 170 -10.67 -15.59 -1.44
C ASP A 170 -11.53 -14.75 -2.41
N ASN A 171 -12.01 -13.60 -1.93
CA ASN A 171 -12.91 -12.71 -2.64
C ASN A 171 -12.17 -11.74 -3.56
N ARG A 172 -12.48 -11.82 -4.85
CA ARG A 172 -11.76 -11.09 -5.90
C ARG A 172 -11.94 -9.57 -5.86
N ASP A 173 -13.01 -9.08 -5.25
CA ASP A 173 -13.23 -7.65 -5.05
C ASP A 173 -12.26 -7.11 -3.97
N ILE A 174 -12.01 -7.87 -2.91
CA ILE A 174 -11.08 -7.53 -1.83
C ILE A 174 -9.64 -7.57 -2.34
N ASP A 175 -9.23 -8.69 -2.94
CA ASP A 175 -7.91 -8.88 -3.57
C ASP A 175 -7.50 -7.69 -4.45
N THR A 176 -8.43 -7.23 -5.29
CA THR A 176 -8.23 -6.12 -6.21
C THR A 176 -7.84 -4.82 -5.50
N VAL A 177 -8.52 -4.50 -4.40
CA VAL A 177 -8.29 -3.28 -3.63
C VAL A 177 -7.04 -3.43 -2.78
N MET A 178 -6.91 -4.53 -2.03
CA MET A 178 -5.77 -4.80 -1.15
C MET A 178 -4.43 -4.78 -1.90
N GLN A 179 -4.36 -5.36 -3.11
CA GLN A 179 -3.15 -5.31 -3.93
C GLN A 179 -2.80 -3.89 -4.42
N ASN A 180 -3.78 -3.00 -4.56
CA ASN A 180 -3.54 -1.59 -4.91
C ASN A 180 -3.11 -0.76 -3.70
N LEU A 181 -3.74 -0.95 -2.54
CA LEU A 181 -3.32 -0.38 -1.25
C LEU A 181 -1.87 -0.74 -0.95
N ALA A 182 -1.54 -2.04 -0.89
CA ALA A 182 -0.17 -2.51 -0.66
C ALA A 182 0.84 -1.96 -1.68
N LYS A 183 0.42 -1.65 -2.91
CA LYS A 183 1.28 -1.01 -3.92
C LYS A 183 1.49 0.48 -3.60
N GLY A 184 0.46 1.16 -3.13
CA GLY A 184 0.50 2.52 -2.59
C GLY A 184 1.46 2.64 -1.40
N SER A 185 1.21 1.90 -0.32
CA SER A 185 2.02 1.97 0.90
C SER A 185 3.49 1.57 0.68
N ARG A 186 3.77 0.60 -0.20
CA ARG A 186 5.15 0.35 -0.69
C ARG A 186 5.81 1.56 -1.38
N ASN A 187 5.06 2.41 -2.09
CA ASN A 187 5.59 3.66 -2.65
C ASN A 187 5.85 4.71 -1.56
N HIS A 188 4.97 4.82 -0.59
CA HIS A 188 5.07 5.79 0.50
C HIS A 188 6.25 5.45 1.43
N LEU A 189 6.42 4.17 1.78
CA LEU A 189 7.58 3.68 2.53
C LEU A 189 8.90 4.01 1.82
N ARG A 190 8.96 3.87 0.49
CA ARG A 190 10.10 4.32 -0.33
C ARG A 190 10.31 5.84 -0.24
N ALA A 191 9.25 6.64 -0.31
CA ALA A 191 9.34 8.10 -0.22
C ALA A 191 9.87 8.56 1.14
N PHE A 192 9.32 8.04 2.26
CA PHE A 192 9.82 8.33 3.60
C PHE A 192 11.28 7.88 3.79
N SER A 193 11.63 6.67 3.32
CA SER A 193 13.01 6.15 3.39
C SER A 193 14.01 7.01 2.61
N GLN A 194 13.64 7.46 1.40
CA GLN A 194 14.46 8.38 0.60
C GLN A 194 14.61 9.75 1.28
N ARG A 195 13.54 10.25 1.91
CA ARG A 195 13.56 11.54 2.61
C ARG A 195 14.45 11.51 3.85
N LEU A 196 14.42 10.43 4.63
CA LEU A 196 15.35 10.17 5.74
C LEU A 196 16.80 10.16 5.26
N ALA A 197 17.12 9.35 4.24
CA ALA A 197 18.48 9.26 3.69
C ALA A 197 19.02 10.63 3.19
N ALA A 198 18.15 11.49 2.64
CA ALA A 198 18.53 12.84 2.23
C ALA A 198 18.86 13.77 3.42
N LEU A 199 18.18 13.63 4.56
CA LEU A 199 18.50 14.37 5.79
C LEU A 199 19.82 13.90 6.40
N ASP A 200 20.06 12.59 6.47
CA ASP A 200 21.32 12.02 6.96
C ASP A 200 22.52 12.45 6.10
N ALA A 201 22.35 12.47 4.77
CA ALA A 201 23.37 12.95 3.84
C ALA A 201 23.68 14.45 3.99
N THR A 202 22.69 15.26 4.40
CA THR A 202 22.83 16.71 4.58
C THR A 202 23.44 17.07 5.93
N THR A 203 23.15 16.29 6.98
CA THR A 203 23.64 16.53 8.34
C THR A 203 25.07 16.02 8.57
N ARG A 204 25.56 15.06 7.76
CA ARG A 204 26.95 14.61 7.84
C ARG A 204 27.91 15.63 7.20
N PRO A 205 28.81 16.28 7.96
CA PRO A 205 29.70 17.30 7.40
C PRO A 205 30.64 16.71 6.34
N SER A 206 30.96 17.51 5.31
CA SER A 206 31.84 17.12 4.20
C SER A 206 33.32 17.14 4.59
N SER A 207 33.70 16.36 5.60
CA SER A 207 35.07 16.25 6.12
C SER A 207 36.01 15.38 5.29
N SER A 208 35.69 15.13 4.01
CA SER A 208 36.49 14.31 3.10
C SER A 208 36.36 14.69 1.63
N ARG A 209 36.33 15.99 1.30
CA ARG A 209 36.75 16.44 -0.03
C ARG A 209 38.28 16.61 -0.01
N PRO A 210 39.09 15.66 -0.53
CA PRO A 210 40.52 15.88 -0.62
C PRO A 210 40.75 17.14 -1.47
N THR A 211 41.48 18.10 -0.90
CA THR A 211 41.95 19.24 -1.67
C THR A 211 42.82 18.68 -2.79
N ARG A 212 42.31 18.74 -4.03
CA ARG A 212 43.11 18.46 -5.21
C ARG A 212 44.20 19.52 -5.25
N SER A 213 45.35 19.18 -4.67
CA SER A 213 46.59 19.93 -4.81
C SER A 213 46.76 20.19 -6.31
N ARG A 214 46.76 21.47 -6.69
CA ARG A 214 47.09 21.87 -8.05
C ARG A 214 48.60 21.66 -8.21
N GLY A 215 48.98 20.42 -8.48
CA GLY A 215 50.33 20.09 -8.94
C GLY A 215 50.58 20.87 -10.23
N SER A 216 51.47 21.85 -10.15
CA SER A 216 51.89 22.67 -11.27
C SER A 216 52.67 21.81 -12.27
N SER A 217 52.10 21.53 -13.44
CA SER A 217 52.84 20.96 -14.56
C SER A 217 53.19 22.04 -15.58
N PRO A 218 54.49 22.30 -15.84
CA PRO A 218 54.92 22.97 -17.05
C PRO A 218 55.14 21.96 -18.20
N LEU A 219 54.52 22.29 -19.33
CA LEU A 219 54.75 21.94 -20.75
C LEU A 219 55.68 20.77 -21.20
N PRO A 220 55.35 20.10 -22.33
CA PRO A 220 56.16 19.02 -22.90
C PRO A 220 57.27 19.49 -23.85
N ALA A 221 58.31 18.67 -24.01
CA ALA A 221 59.30 18.78 -25.09
C ALA A 221 59.44 17.44 -25.84
N SER A 222 59.67 17.52 -27.16
CA SER A 222 59.71 16.40 -28.10
C SER A 222 61.15 15.88 -28.32
N GLY A 223 61.35 14.57 -28.55
CA GLY A 223 62.70 14.04 -28.80
C GLY A 223 62.86 12.54 -29.06
N VAL A 224 62.78 12.13 -30.34
CA VAL A 224 63.59 11.08 -31.00
C VAL A 224 63.61 9.62 -30.47
N ARG A 225 62.80 8.80 -31.17
CA ARG A 225 62.97 7.39 -31.60
C ARG A 225 64.40 6.79 -31.67
N THR A 226 64.55 5.52 -31.25
CA THR A 226 65.25 4.43 -32.00
C THR A 226 64.86 3.01 -31.53
N THR A 227 64.36 2.17 -32.47
CA THR A 227 64.60 0.70 -32.67
C THR A 227 64.49 -0.30 -31.48
N ARG A 228 64.07 -1.58 -31.61
CA ARG A 228 63.85 -2.54 -32.72
C ARG A 228 63.02 -3.75 -32.19
N THR A 229 62.36 -4.54 -33.07
CA THR A 229 62.05 -6.01 -33.00
C THR A 229 61.76 -6.72 -31.64
N GLU A 230 60.84 -7.69 -31.51
CA GLU A 230 60.45 -8.76 -32.47
C GLU A 230 59.09 -9.46 -32.11
N SER A 231 58.79 -10.57 -32.78
CA SER A 231 57.61 -11.46 -32.70
C SER A 231 57.38 -12.11 -31.30
N SER A 232 56.31 -12.85 -30.97
CA SER A 232 55.28 -13.60 -31.73
C SER A 232 54.14 -14.08 -30.78
N SER A 233 52.95 -14.41 -31.31
CA SER A 233 51.98 -15.33 -30.64
C SER A 233 52.20 -16.78 -31.12
N PRO A 234 51.81 -17.85 -30.37
CA PRO A 234 50.41 -18.33 -30.34
C PRO A 234 49.93 -18.92 -28.98
N ALA A 235 48.72 -19.51 -28.97
CA ALA A 235 47.99 -20.10 -27.81
C ALA A 235 48.23 -21.64 -27.65
N PRO A 236 47.37 -22.52 -27.06
CA PRO A 236 46.34 -22.42 -25.98
C PRO A 236 46.34 -23.59 -24.91
N ALA A 237 45.61 -23.44 -23.78
CA ALA A 237 45.04 -24.51 -22.88
C ALA A 237 46.02 -25.54 -22.22
N PRO A 238 45.62 -26.55 -21.38
CA PRO A 238 44.35 -26.91 -20.68
C PRO A 238 44.51 -26.92 -19.12
N GLY A 239 43.66 -27.47 -18.22
CA GLY A 239 42.27 -27.99 -18.27
C GLY A 239 41.98 -29.32 -17.48
N ARG A 240 41.58 -29.27 -16.19
CA ARG A 240 41.06 -30.38 -15.32
C ARG A 240 40.14 -29.79 -14.22
N ALA A 241 38.89 -30.25 -13.97
CA ALA A 241 38.40 -31.52 -13.38
C ALA A 241 38.64 -31.63 -11.85
N GLY A 242 37.65 -31.96 -10.99
CA GLY A 242 36.21 -32.25 -11.19
C GLY A 242 35.51 -32.79 -9.91
N ALA A 243 34.27 -33.31 -10.05
CA ALA A 243 33.44 -34.06 -9.06
C ALA A 243 33.03 -33.34 -7.74
N GLY A 244 31.89 -33.62 -7.09
CA GLY A 244 30.74 -34.53 -7.34
C GLY A 244 29.47 -34.00 -6.61
N ALA A 245 28.25 -34.40 -6.98
CA ALA A 245 27.47 -35.50 -6.39
C ALA A 245 27.13 -35.33 -4.86
N ALA A 246 25.91 -35.52 -4.35
CA ALA A 246 24.63 -35.89 -4.97
C ALA A 246 23.39 -35.56 -4.07
N ARG A 247 22.22 -35.59 -4.72
CA ARG A 247 20.83 -35.83 -4.24
C ARG A 247 20.60 -36.20 -2.76
N ALA A 248 19.52 -35.64 -2.20
CA ALA A 248 18.49 -36.43 -1.51
C ALA A 248 17.11 -35.73 -1.59
N ALA A 249 16.07 -36.47 -1.97
CA ALA A 249 14.67 -36.08 -1.82
C ALA A 249 13.99 -37.17 -0.99
N VAL A 250 13.05 -36.80 -0.11
CA VAL A 250 12.19 -37.75 0.61
C VAL A 250 10.75 -37.25 0.52
N ALA A 251 9.91 -38.08 -0.09
CA ALA A 251 8.46 -37.99 0.03
C ALA A 251 7.99 -38.92 1.15
N GLY A 252 6.92 -38.55 1.85
CA GLY A 252 6.25 -39.39 2.84
C GLY A 252 4.73 -39.25 2.67
N ALA A 253 4.05 -40.37 2.41
CA ALA A 253 2.63 -40.39 2.08
C ALA A 253 1.73 -40.65 3.31
N ALA A 254 0.42 -40.41 3.14
CA ALA A 254 -0.67 -40.75 4.06
C ALA A 254 -0.95 -42.29 4.04
N PRO A 255 -2.05 -42.89 4.60
CA PRO A 255 -3.43 -42.37 4.72
C PRO A 255 -4.22 -42.75 6.01
N GLY A 256 -5.48 -42.30 6.11
CA GLY A 256 -6.47 -43.03 6.93
C GLY A 256 -7.74 -42.30 7.40
N ARG A 257 -8.77 -42.16 6.55
CA ARG A 257 -10.17 -42.33 7.00
C ARG A 257 -11.16 -42.58 5.86
N ALA A 258 -12.01 -43.59 6.01
CA ALA A 258 -13.09 -43.95 5.09
C ALA A 258 -14.45 -43.35 5.57
N PRO A 259 -15.49 -43.28 4.71
CA PRO A 259 -16.68 -42.46 4.97
C PRO A 259 -17.82 -43.22 5.67
N GLY A 260 -18.50 -42.53 6.60
CA GLY A 260 -19.76 -42.98 7.17
C GLY A 260 -20.95 -42.61 6.29
N ARG A 261 -21.73 -43.60 5.84
CA ARG A 261 -22.97 -43.39 5.05
C ARG A 261 -24.11 -44.19 5.64
N ALA A 262 -25.04 -43.53 6.33
CA ALA A 262 -26.29 -44.12 6.80
C ALA A 262 -27.47 -43.28 6.29
N ARG A 263 -28.44 -43.95 5.64
CA ARG A 263 -29.65 -43.33 5.11
C ARG A 263 -30.81 -43.56 6.08
N GLY A 264 -31.40 -42.50 6.62
CA GLY A 264 -32.72 -42.56 7.26
C GLY A 264 -33.81 -42.20 6.24
N ARG A 265 -34.65 -43.17 5.86
CA ARG A 265 -35.93 -42.89 5.16
C ARG A 265 -37.03 -42.81 6.21
N GLY A 266 -37.88 -41.79 6.12
CA GLY A 266 -39.13 -41.68 6.87
C GLY A 266 -40.16 -40.87 6.08
N LEU A 267 -41.05 -41.56 5.36
CA LEU A 267 -42.28 -40.96 4.86
C LEU A 267 -43.32 -40.98 5.97
N ALA A 268 -44.02 -39.88 6.20
CA ALA A 268 -45.44 -39.90 6.57
C ALA A 268 -46.11 -38.57 6.21
N THR A 269 -47.24 -38.66 5.52
CA THR A 269 -48.08 -37.53 5.11
C THR A 269 -49.17 -37.24 6.15
N ALA A 270 -49.52 -35.97 6.36
CA ALA A 270 -50.84 -35.59 6.86
C ALA A 270 -51.33 -34.31 6.18
N ARG A 271 -52.51 -34.38 5.54
CA ARG A 271 -53.25 -33.22 5.02
C ARG A 271 -54.31 -32.82 6.05
N GLY A 272 -54.52 -31.52 6.25
CA GLY A 272 -55.64 -30.98 7.02
C GLY A 272 -56.13 -29.65 6.45
N ARG A 273 -57.20 -29.69 5.63
CA ARG A 273 -58.12 -28.55 5.47
C ARG A 273 -59.06 -28.55 6.70
N ALA A 274 -59.83 -27.51 7.06
CA ALA A 274 -60.40 -26.43 6.25
C ALA A 274 -60.93 -25.26 7.12
N ALA A 275 -61.26 -24.14 6.47
CA ALA A 275 -62.42 -23.26 6.76
C ALA A 275 -62.41 -22.41 8.08
N ARG A 276 -63.07 -21.24 8.18
CA ARG A 276 -63.69 -20.31 7.19
C ARG A 276 -64.04 -18.97 7.90
N ARG A 277 -63.89 -17.84 7.20
CA ARG A 277 -64.77 -16.63 7.14
C ARG A 277 -65.06 -15.78 8.41
N GLY A 278 -65.28 -14.48 8.17
CA GLY A 278 -65.74 -13.46 9.12
C GLY A 278 -64.90 -12.17 9.02
N SER A 279 -64.97 -11.42 7.91
CA SER A 279 -65.90 -10.29 7.67
C SER A 279 -65.47 -8.98 8.37
N ALA A 280 -65.20 -7.95 7.55
CA ALA A 280 -64.94 -6.56 7.94
C ALA A 280 -66.25 -5.73 7.89
N PRO A 281 -66.26 -4.38 7.78
CA PRO A 281 -65.33 -3.34 8.26
C PRO A 281 -66.03 -2.28 9.16
N GLY A 282 -65.29 -1.27 9.65
CA GLY A 282 -65.84 -0.14 10.41
C GLY A 282 -65.17 1.21 10.11
N SER A 283 -65.85 2.02 9.29
CA SER A 283 -65.81 3.48 9.12
C SER A 283 -65.99 4.26 10.46
N ASP A 284 -65.64 5.54 10.66
CA ASP A 284 -64.77 6.55 9.99
C ASP A 284 -64.56 7.72 11.02
N PRO A 285 -64.29 9.02 10.76
CA PRO A 285 -63.40 9.81 11.65
C PRO A 285 -64.03 11.04 12.34
N ALA A 286 -63.38 11.55 13.41
CA ALA A 286 -63.49 12.95 13.84
C ALA A 286 -62.37 13.35 14.81
N GLY A 287 -61.83 14.58 14.70
CA GLY A 287 -60.94 15.16 15.72
C GLY A 287 -59.95 16.19 15.20
N GLN A 288 -60.39 17.43 14.96
CA GLN A 288 -59.49 18.56 14.73
C GLN A 288 -58.99 19.12 16.07
N GLY A 289 -57.76 19.63 16.13
CA GLY A 289 -57.24 20.34 17.29
C GLY A 289 -55.96 21.10 16.96
N ARG A 290 -56.07 22.42 16.76
CA ARG A 290 -54.92 23.33 16.67
C ARG A 290 -54.54 23.80 18.07
N CYS A 291 -53.25 23.76 18.40
CA CYS A 291 -52.47 24.77 19.13
C CYS A 291 -50.99 24.43 18.95
#